data_AF-A0A1B9B7B5-F1
#
_entry.id   AF-A0A1B9B7B5-F1
#
_cell.length_a   1.000
_cell.length_b   1.000
_cell.length_c   1.000
_cell.angle_alpha   90.00
_cell.angle_beta   90.00
_cell.angle_gamma   90.00
#
_symmetry.space_group_name_H-M   'P 1'
#
loop_
_entity.id
_entity.type
_entity.pdbx_description
1 polymer ?
#
loop_
_entity_poly.entity_id
_entity_poly.type
_entity_poly.pdbx_seq_one_letter_code
_entity_poly.pdbx_strand_id
1 'polypeptide(L)'
;MTVKDFLQLPITKDFSVVAGSHALYKPIQTVEILDFEFAAGVQQVRDTIFNPHSIVLSSLLFANQTPECLVDMIKKLIDLKVSALAYKPVIFKDLPDEVLAFANEQNFPILCFGGDEFFEDIILETVNHIKKSDYALFLKNMIRDLIEEEVSTEKIQSFLQQINKSFEHYVFAANVQMKQAENDEWMQPFIRLDSFLKSGVLSTYKQSILIIFTDRNEQTTFDSILKEWMALYVIPSDALTIGYSQAHLTQTGLHLAAREAYYARIMAEIERSHACHYQQLASDQLLIELYRKDKQFANDYVKRYLGVLLEGEADKDLLHTAIAFILEKGNVKEVAAVLHCHPNTIRYRMMKIRQLIEPLSNDLVFYEHLSSAVKLYLLHQTIEGTTAALESFQK
;
A
#
# COMPACT_ATOMS: atom_id res chain seq x y z
N MET A 1 15.64 -5.01 4.59
CA MET A 1 16.22 -6.16 3.85
C MET A 1 16.98 -7.05 4.82
N THR A 2 16.99 -8.36 4.63
CA THR A 2 17.76 -9.34 5.43
C THR A 2 18.94 -9.91 4.63
N VAL A 3 19.88 -10.62 5.28
CA VAL A 3 20.96 -11.34 4.57
C VAL A 3 20.42 -12.35 3.57
N LYS A 4 19.29 -12.99 3.89
CA LYS A 4 18.60 -13.89 2.97
C LYS A 4 18.11 -13.16 1.71
N ASP A 5 17.51 -11.98 1.86
CA ASP A 5 17.05 -11.17 0.72
C ASP A 5 18.24 -10.65 -0.10
N PHE A 6 19.33 -10.27 0.56
CA PHE A 6 20.57 -9.83 -0.08
C PHE A 6 21.14 -10.91 -1.01
N LEU A 7 21.13 -12.19 -0.61
CA LEU A 7 21.58 -13.32 -1.43
C LEU A 7 20.66 -13.64 -2.62
N GLN A 8 19.49 -12.99 -2.72
CA GLN A 8 18.57 -13.14 -3.85
C GLN A 8 18.74 -12.02 -4.90
N LEU A 9 19.62 -11.04 -4.64
CA LEU A 9 19.88 -9.96 -5.59
C LEU A 9 20.62 -10.50 -6.82
N PRO A 10 20.37 -9.96 -8.03
CA PRO A 10 21.09 -10.39 -9.22
C PRO A 10 22.61 -10.25 -9.12
N ILE A 11 23.09 -9.21 -8.41
CA ILE A 11 24.52 -8.88 -8.19
C ILE A 11 25.18 -9.74 -7.09
N THR A 12 24.45 -10.67 -6.47
CA THR A 12 24.97 -11.55 -5.42
C THR A 12 24.67 -13.01 -5.72
N LYS A 13 24.26 -13.33 -6.96
CA LYS A 13 23.87 -14.68 -7.39
C LYS A 13 24.96 -15.73 -7.16
N ASP A 14 26.23 -15.30 -7.21
CA ASP A 14 27.41 -16.16 -7.09
C ASP A 14 27.95 -16.20 -5.64
N PHE A 15 27.26 -15.57 -4.68
CA PHE A 15 27.60 -15.66 -3.27
C PHE A 15 27.25 -17.04 -2.72
N SER A 16 28.11 -17.54 -1.84
CA SER A 16 27.88 -18.76 -1.08
C SER A 16 27.98 -18.50 0.41
N VAL A 17 27.17 -19.22 1.21
CA VAL A 17 27.25 -19.16 2.68
C VAL A 17 28.23 -20.23 3.15
N VAL A 18 29.32 -19.82 3.80
CA VAL A 18 30.34 -20.75 4.31
C VAL A 18 30.23 -21.00 5.82
N ALA A 19 29.59 -20.11 6.57
CA ALA A 19 29.25 -20.29 7.98
C ALA A 19 28.03 -19.45 8.38
N GLY A 20 27.42 -19.78 9.52
CA GLY A 20 26.35 -19.00 10.14
C GLY A 20 25.00 -19.03 9.41
N SER A 21 24.71 -20.10 8.66
CA SER A 21 23.50 -20.23 7.81
C SER A 21 22.16 -20.09 8.57
N HIS A 22 22.15 -20.34 9.88
CA HIS A 22 20.95 -20.18 10.71
C HIS A 22 20.59 -18.70 10.99
N ALA A 23 21.49 -17.75 10.71
CA ALA A 23 21.35 -16.34 11.03
C ALA A 23 21.10 -15.42 9.82
N LEU A 24 20.68 -15.97 8.67
CA LEU A 24 20.43 -15.19 7.46
C LEU A 24 19.24 -14.21 7.59
N TYR A 25 18.46 -14.30 8.68
CA TYR A 25 17.37 -13.37 8.99
C TYR A 25 17.86 -12.02 9.53
N LYS A 26 19.16 -11.85 9.83
CA LYS A 26 19.71 -10.59 10.33
C LYS A 26 19.43 -9.44 9.35
N PRO A 27 19.02 -8.25 9.83
CA PRO A 27 18.68 -7.12 8.97
C PRO A 27 19.93 -6.47 8.36
N ILE A 28 19.80 -5.84 7.20
CA ILE A 28 20.86 -5.09 6.54
C ILE A 28 20.38 -3.66 6.31
N GLN A 29 21.22 -2.70 6.69
CA GLN A 29 21.00 -1.26 6.49
C GLN A 29 22.01 -0.64 5.53
N THR A 30 23.20 -1.22 5.40
CA THR A 30 24.25 -0.72 4.50
C THR A 30 25.27 -1.82 4.18
N VAL A 31 26.18 -1.53 3.24
CA VAL A 31 27.35 -2.35 2.92
C VAL A 31 28.60 -1.48 3.11
N GLU A 32 29.61 -2.03 3.76
CA GLU A 32 30.86 -1.34 4.10
C GLU A 32 32.06 -2.18 3.67
N ILE A 33 33.23 -1.54 3.51
CA ILE A 33 34.46 -2.22 3.12
C ILE A 33 35.36 -2.29 4.35
N LEU A 34 35.96 -3.46 4.57
CA LEU A 34 37.06 -3.67 5.51
C LEU A 34 38.33 -3.88 4.70
N ASP A 35 39.24 -2.92 4.81
CA ASP A 35 40.52 -2.90 4.12
C ASP A 35 41.69 -2.91 5.12
N PHE A 36 41.79 -1.91 5.98
CA PHE A 36 42.93 -1.72 6.90
C PHE A 36 42.54 -1.56 8.37
N GLU A 37 41.25 -1.57 8.70
CA GLU A 37 40.71 -1.24 10.04
C GLU A 37 41.20 -2.19 11.15
N PHE A 38 41.63 -3.39 10.78
CA PHE A 38 42.20 -4.40 11.69
C PHE A 38 43.69 -4.67 11.45
N ALA A 39 44.36 -3.89 10.60
CA ALA A 39 45.79 -4.02 10.35
C ALA A 39 46.61 -3.54 11.56
N ALA A 40 47.72 -4.22 11.84
CA ALA A 40 48.60 -3.86 12.94
C ALA A 40 49.21 -2.46 12.74
N GLY A 41 49.13 -1.61 13.77
CA GLY A 41 49.72 -0.26 13.75
C GLY A 41 48.84 0.85 13.19
N VAL A 42 47.60 0.56 12.78
CA VAL A 42 46.63 1.58 12.35
C VAL A 42 45.96 2.23 13.56
N GLN A 43 45.97 3.56 13.62
CA GLN A 43 45.19 4.33 14.60
C GLN A 43 43.77 4.58 14.08
N GLN A 44 42.76 4.37 14.92
CA GLN A 44 41.36 4.61 14.58
C GLN A 44 41.11 6.12 14.45
N VAL A 45 40.57 6.52 13.29
CA VAL A 45 40.28 7.94 12.96
C VAL A 45 38.82 8.29 13.28
N ARG A 46 37.96 7.30 13.60
CA ARG A 46 36.53 7.46 13.89
C ARG A 46 36.14 6.69 15.15
N ASP A 47 35.12 7.18 15.86
CA ASP A 47 34.59 6.58 17.09
C ASP A 47 33.94 5.21 16.88
N THR A 48 33.46 4.92 15.66
CA THR A 48 32.88 3.63 15.26
C THR A 48 33.44 3.21 13.90
N ILE A 49 33.92 1.97 13.82
CA ILE A 49 34.60 1.42 12.64
C ILE A 49 33.58 0.98 11.59
N PHE A 50 32.50 0.33 12.03
CA PHE A 50 31.41 -0.16 11.20
C PHE A 50 30.07 0.17 11.85
N ASN A 51 29.05 0.34 11.01
CA ASN A 51 27.70 0.59 11.47
C ASN A 51 26.99 -0.72 11.84
N PRO A 52 26.13 -0.72 12.87
CA PRO A 52 25.23 -1.84 13.13
C PRO A 52 24.43 -2.22 11.88
N HIS A 53 24.19 -3.52 11.71
CA HIS A 53 23.45 -4.08 10.58
C HIS A 53 24.11 -3.85 9.20
N SER A 54 25.43 -3.68 9.13
CA SER A 54 26.13 -3.67 7.84
C SER A 54 26.47 -5.09 7.36
N ILE A 55 26.64 -5.25 6.04
CA ILE A 55 27.50 -6.30 5.48
C ILE A 55 28.88 -5.70 5.29
N VAL A 56 29.90 -6.39 5.79
CA VAL A 56 31.29 -5.98 5.60
C VAL A 56 31.91 -6.80 4.48
N LEU A 57 32.41 -6.13 3.43
CA LEU A 57 33.14 -6.72 2.31
C LEU A 57 34.64 -6.67 2.57
N SER A 58 35.37 -7.76 2.35
CA SER A 58 36.83 -7.75 2.48
C SER A 58 37.53 -8.73 1.54
N SER A 59 38.75 -8.41 1.13
CA SER A 59 39.69 -9.39 0.55
C SER A 59 40.51 -10.11 1.63
N LEU A 60 40.36 -9.70 2.89
CA LEU A 60 41.13 -10.16 4.05
C LEU A 60 42.65 -9.94 3.91
N LEU A 61 43.06 -8.95 3.10
CA LEU A 61 44.47 -8.63 2.85
C LEU A 61 45.27 -8.35 4.12
N PHE A 62 44.68 -7.65 5.09
CA PHE A 62 45.31 -7.35 6.36
C PHE A 62 45.74 -8.59 7.15
N ALA A 63 45.09 -9.74 6.94
CA ALA A 63 45.34 -10.98 7.66
C ALA A 63 46.32 -11.93 6.94
N ASN A 64 46.85 -11.56 5.78
CA ASN A 64 47.70 -12.42 4.94
C ASN A 64 48.92 -13.01 5.69
N GLN A 65 49.52 -12.24 6.60
CA GLN A 65 50.66 -12.70 7.41
C GLN A 65 50.28 -13.15 8.83
N THR A 66 49.03 -12.94 9.25
CA THR A 66 48.57 -13.21 10.61
C THR A 66 47.14 -13.77 10.61
N PRO A 67 46.88 -14.98 10.08
CA PRO A 67 45.53 -15.55 10.00
C PRO A 67 44.82 -15.67 11.35
N GLU A 68 45.58 -15.74 12.43
CA GLU A 68 45.09 -15.89 13.81
C GLU A 68 44.26 -14.68 14.28
N CYS A 69 44.38 -13.52 13.62
CA CYS A 69 43.57 -12.35 13.95
C CYS A 69 42.13 -12.41 13.42
N LEU A 70 41.78 -13.39 12.56
CA LEU A 70 40.45 -13.51 11.96
C LEU A 70 39.35 -13.77 13.00
N VAL A 71 39.63 -14.60 14.01
CA VAL A 71 38.65 -14.87 15.09
C VAL A 71 38.36 -13.60 15.88
N ASP A 72 39.39 -12.83 16.21
CA ASP A 72 39.23 -11.57 16.95
C ASP A 72 38.56 -10.48 16.11
N MET A 73 38.78 -10.46 14.79
CA MET A 73 38.01 -9.62 13.88
C MET A 73 36.53 -10.00 13.93
N ILE A 74 36.16 -11.28 13.82
CA ILE A 74 34.75 -11.70 13.89
C ILE A 74 34.12 -11.30 15.23
N LYS A 75 34.80 -11.49 16.35
CA LYS A 75 34.32 -11.02 17.67
C LYS A 75 33.97 -9.54 17.63
N LYS A 76 34.89 -8.71 17.12
CA LYS A 76 34.67 -7.25 17.01
C LYS A 76 33.51 -6.91 16.07
N LEU A 77 33.36 -7.60 14.94
CA LEU A 77 32.23 -7.40 14.03
C LEU A 77 30.89 -7.74 14.72
N ILE A 78 30.86 -8.82 15.51
CA ILE A 78 29.68 -9.20 16.31
C ILE A 78 29.37 -8.13 17.37
N ASP A 79 30.38 -7.64 18.09
CA ASP A 79 30.22 -6.59 19.10
C ASP A 79 29.67 -5.28 18.49
N LEU A 80 30.11 -4.96 17.27
CA LEU A 80 29.61 -3.84 16.47
C LEU A 80 28.22 -4.09 15.86
N LYS A 81 27.63 -5.28 16.08
CA LYS A 81 26.33 -5.72 15.54
C LYS A 81 26.29 -5.75 14.00
N VAL A 82 27.42 -6.06 13.36
CA VAL A 82 27.50 -6.32 11.93
C VAL A 82 26.66 -7.56 11.61
N SER A 83 25.98 -7.55 10.46
CA SER A 83 25.04 -8.61 10.10
C SER A 83 25.69 -9.78 9.39
N ALA A 84 26.72 -9.54 8.59
CA ALA A 84 27.51 -10.58 7.93
C ALA A 84 28.89 -10.06 7.49
N LEU A 85 29.84 -10.98 7.36
CA LEU A 85 31.08 -10.77 6.62
C LEU A 85 30.93 -11.42 5.24
N ALA A 86 31.26 -10.72 4.17
CA ALA A 86 31.48 -11.31 2.86
C ALA A 86 32.95 -11.16 2.49
N TYR A 87 33.62 -12.25 2.14
CA TYR A 87 35.02 -12.21 1.74
C TYR A 87 35.23 -12.68 0.30
N LYS A 88 36.20 -12.05 -0.37
CA LYS A 88 36.70 -12.47 -1.68
C LYS A 88 37.87 -13.43 -1.48
N PRO A 89 37.88 -14.63 -2.09
CA PRO A 89 38.91 -15.65 -1.86
C PRO A 89 40.23 -15.34 -2.60
N VAL A 90 40.77 -14.13 -2.37
CA VAL A 90 42.04 -13.67 -2.96
C VAL A 90 43.22 -14.14 -2.11
N ILE A 91 43.11 -13.99 -0.78
CA ILE A 91 44.15 -14.33 0.18
C ILE A 91 43.91 -15.71 0.77
N PHE A 92 42.67 -15.96 1.18
CA PHE A 92 42.22 -17.24 1.73
C PHE A 92 41.25 -17.87 0.74
N LYS A 93 41.63 -19.01 0.14
CA LYS A 93 40.71 -19.77 -0.71
C LYS A 93 39.56 -20.34 0.12
N ASP A 94 39.92 -20.94 1.26
CA ASP A 94 39.02 -21.42 2.30
C ASP A 94 39.48 -20.78 3.62
N LEU A 95 38.54 -20.38 4.48
CA LEU A 95 38.86 -19.87 5.80
C LEU A 95 39.28 -21.02 6.74
N PRO A 96 40.16 -20.77 7.72
CA PRO A 96 40.52 -21.79 8.70
C PRO A 96 39.30 -22.37 9.45
N ASP A 97 39.30 -23.67 9.72
CA ASP A 97 38.18 -24.37 10.37
C ASP A 97 37.77 -23.74 11.71
N GLU A 98 38.74 -23.23 12.47
CA GLU A 98 38.49 -22.53 13.74
C GLU A 98 37.64 -21.28 13.56
N VAL A 99 37.86 -20.51 12.48
CA VAL A 99 37.10 -19.30 12.15
C VAL A 99 35.65 -19.67 11.79
N LEU A 100 35.47 -20.73 10.99
CA LEU A 100 34.15 -21.21 10.58
C LEU A 100 33.37 -21.79 11.77
N ALA A 101 34.02 -22.58 12.63
CA ALA A 101 33.42 -23.14 13.83
C ALA A 101 32.96 -22.02 14.79
N PHE A 102 33.81 -21.04 15.03
CA PHE A 102 33.48 -19.88 15.87
C PHE A 102 32.30 -19.07 15.30
N ALA A 103 32.30 -18.80 14.00
CA ALA A 103 31.20 -18.09 13.35
C ALA A 103 29.86 -18.84 13.42
N ASN A 104 29.88 -20.16 13.28
CA ASN A 104 28.70 -21.00 13.45
C ASN A 104 28.18 -20.98 14.89
N GLU A 105 29.07 -21.11 15.89
CA GLU A 105 28.72 -21.05 17.31
C GLU A 105 28.05 -19.71 17.67
N GLN A 106 28.60 -18.61 17.16
CA GLN A 106 28.08 -17.26 17.41
C GLN A 106 26.92 -16.87 16.47
N ASN A 107 26.45 -17.77 15.60
CA ASN A 107 25.42 -17.48 14.61
C ASN A 107 25.75 -16.20 13.80
N PHE A 108 26.98 -16.10 13.31
CA PHE A 108 27.47 -14.99 12.50
C PHE A 108 27.66 -15.45 11.04
N PRO A 109 26.85 -14.96 10.10
CA PRO A 109 26.97 -15.32 8.70
C PRO A 109 28.32 -14.91 8.09
N ILE A 110 28.99 -15.86 7.45
CA ILE A 110 30.14 -15.59 6.58
C ILE A 110 29.78 -16.04 5.17
N LEU A 111 29.94 -15.11 4.23
CA LEU A 111 29.67 -15.28 2.81
C LEU A 111 30.99 -15.29 2.04
N CYS A 112 31.10 -16.11 1.01
CA CYS A 112 32.19 -16.09 0.05
C CYS A 112 31.67 -15.65 -1.31
N PHE A 113 32.37 -14.71 -1.96
CA PHE A 113 32.03 -14.22 -3.29
C PHE A 113 33.28 -14.09 -4.15
N GLY A 114 33.20 -14.35 -5.46
CA GLY A 114 34.41 -14.43 -6.28
C GLY A 114 34.21 -14.43 -7.79
N GLY A 115 33.04 -14.02 -8.28
CA GLY A 115 32.78 -13.83 -9.71
C GLY A 115 33.35 -12.49 -10.24
N ASP A 116 32.74 -11.98 -11.31
CA ASP A 116 33.08 -10.71 -11.98
C ASP A 116 32.58 -9.46 -11.22
N GLU A 117 32.04 -9.63 -10.01
CA GLU A 117 31.40 -8.58 -9.22
C GLU A 117 32.46 -7.72 -8.50
N PHE A 118 32.36 -6.40 -8.66
CA PHE A 118 33.19 -5.41 -7.96
C PHE A 118 32.54 -4.96 -6.66
N PHE A 119 33.35 -4.51 -5.69
CA PHE A 119 32.85 -4.09 -4.37
C PHE A 119 31.90 -2.89 -4.53
N GLU A 120 32.23 -1.97 -5.43
CA GLU A 120 31.46 -0.77 -5.74
C GLU A 120 30.07 -1.12 -6.28
N ASP A 121 29.97 -2.11 -7.17
CA ASP A 121 28.70 -2.55 -7.75
C ASP A 121 27.82 -3.20 -6.67
N ILE A 122 28.39 -4.06 -5.82
CA ILE A 122 27.69 -4.69 -4.70
C ILE A 122 27.15 -3.61 -3.75
N ILE A 123 27.97 -2.63 -3.38
CA ILE A 123 27.56 -1.53 -2.49
C ILE A 123 26.45 -0.70 -3.13
N LEU A 124 26.65 -0.26 -4.38
CA LEU A 124 25.72 0.62 -5.07
C LEU A 124 24.35 -0.04 -5.25
N GLU A 125 24.32 -1.26 -5.79
CA GLU A 125 23.08 -1.99 -6.02
C GLU A 125 22.37 -2.31 -4.70
N THR A 126 23.10 -2.73 -3.67
CA THR A 126 22.50 -3.04 -2.37
C THR A 126 21.89 -1.81 -1.71
N VAL A 127 22.62 -0.69 -1.68
CA VAL A 127 22.13 0.58 -1.13
C VAL A 127 20.94 1.09 -1.95
N ASN A 128 20.96 0.97 -3.27
CA ASN A 128 19.83 1.33 -4.13
C ASN A 128 18.59 0.47 -3.84
N HIS A 129 18.76 -0.83 -3.62
CA HIS A 129 17.69 -1.74 -3.24
C HIS A 129 17.09 -1.38 -1.87
N ILE A 130 17.93 -1.09 -0.86
CA ILE A 130 17.48 -0.65 0.46
C ILE A 130 16.67 0.65 0.34
N LYS A 131 17.21 1.66 -0.36
CA LYS A 131 16.53 2.94 -0.57
C LYS A 131 15.20 2.80 -1.29
N LYS A 132 15.10 1.94 -2.32
CA LYS A 132 13.84 1.66 -3.02
C LYS A 132 12.80 1.06 -2.08
N SER A 133 13.20 0.10 -1.23
CA SER A 133 12.31 -0.53 -0.25
C SER A 133 11.80 0.49 0.77
N ASP A 134 12.69 1.31 1.32
CA ASP A 134 12.32 2.33 2.31
C ASP A 134 11.41 3.39 1.71
N TYR A 135 11.69 3.81 0.47
CA TYR A 135 10.85 4.76 -0.26
C TYR A 135 9.44 4.20 -0.54
N ALA A 136 9.33 2.94 -0.95
CA ALA A 136 8.03 2.30 -1.17
C ALA A 136 7.21 2.20 0.14
N LEU A 137 7.87 1.85 1.25
CA LEU A 137 7.22 1.81 2.56
C LEU A 137 6.77 3.20 3.02
N PHE A 138 7.61 4.21 2.80
CA PHE A 138 7.28 5.61 3.05
C PHE A 138 6.04 6.06 2.27
N LEU A 139 5.98 5.80 0.95
CA LEU A 139 4.81 6.13 0.14
C LEU A 139 3.54 5.43 0.62
N LYS A 140 3.62 4.15 0.99
CA LYS A 140 2.48 3.40 1.56
C LYS A 140 1.95 4.05 2.85
N ASN A 141 2.86 4.38 3.77
CA ASN A 141 2.50 5.03 5.03
C ASN A 141 1.92 6.44 4.80
N MET A 142 2.53 7.21 3.89
CA MET A 142 2.00 8.52 3.51
C MET A 142 0.58 8.41 2.99
N ILE A 143 0.31 7.53 2.03
CA ILE A 143 -1.03 7.41 1.43
C ILE A 143 -2.06 6.96 2.47
N ARG A 144 -1.70 6.01 3.34
CA ARG A 144 -2.55 5.63 4.47
C ARG A 144 -2.88 6.85 5.33
N ASP A 145 -1.88 7.61 5.75
CA ASP A 145 -2.08 8.78 6.59
C ASP A 145 -2.93 9.85 5.88
N LEU A 146 -2.71 10.08 4.58
CA LEU A 146 -3.51 11.03 3.79
C LEU A 146 -5.00 10.63 3.75
N ILE A 147 -5.31 9.33 3.67
CA ILE A 147 -6.68 8.82 3.57
C ILE A 147 -7.36 8.73 4.94
N GLU A 148 -6.67 8.19 5.94
CA GLU A 148 -7.27 7.77 7.22
C GLU A 148 -7.16 8.83 8.32
N GLU A 149 -6.06 9.58 8.37
CA GLU A 149 -5.72 10.45 9.50
C GLU A 149 -5.92 11.92 9.18
N GLU A 150 -6.24 12.77 10.16
CA GLU A 150 -6.21 14.23 9.94
C GLU A 150 -4.75 14.74 9.82
N VAL A 151 -4.41 15.26 8.64
CA VAL A 151 -3.04 15.66 8.29
C VAL A 151 -2.93 17.18 8.32
N SER A 152 -1.99 17.71 9.12
CA SER A 152 -1.68 19.13 9.14
C SER A 152 -0.86 19.57 7.93
N THR A 153 -0.87 20.86 7.63
CA THR A 153 -0.07 21.44 6.54
C THR A 153 1.42 21.16 6.70
N GLU A 154 1.96 21.18 7.92
CA GLU A 154 3.38 20.89 8.18
C GLU A 154 3.73 19.44 7.82
N LYS A 155 2.82 18.50 8.13
CA LYS A 155 3.01 17.09 7.79
C LYS A 155 2.94 16.88 6.26
N ILE A 156 2.04 17.60 5.57
CA ILE A 156 1.99 17.60 4.09
C ILE A 156 3.32 18.11 3.51
N GLN A 157 3.85 19.22 4.02
CA GLN A 157 5.14 19.75 3.57
C GLN A 157 6.28 18.76 3.80
N SER A 158 6.31 18.10 4.96
CA SER A 158 7.29 17.04 5.26
C SER A 158 7.19 15.87 4.27
N PHE A 159 5.98 15.46 3.90
CA PHE A 159 5.76 14.44 2.87
C PHE A 159 6.31 14.89 1.51
N LEU A 160 5.97 16.10 1.07
CA LEU A 160 6.42 16.65 -0.22
C LEU A 160 7.95 16.78 -0.29
N GLN A 161 8.64 17.10 0.81
CA GLN A 161 10.10 17.21 0.89
C GLN A 161 10.83 15.85 0.82
N GLN A 162 10.22 14.80 1.37
CA GLN A 162 10.80 13.45 1.38
C GLN A 162 10.59 12.69 0.07
N ILE A 163 9.64 13.15 -0.76
CA ILE A 163 9.43 12.61 -2.10
C ILE A 163 10.49 13.17 -3.05
N ASN A 164 11.27 12.29 -3.67
CA ASN A 164 12.28 12.65 -4.65
C ASN A 164 11.69 12.93 -6.06
N LYS A 165 10.59 13.67 -6.14
CA LYS A 165 9.92 14.10 -7.38
C LYS A 165 9.45 15.56 -7.25
N SER A 166 9.46 16.29 -8.36
CA SER A 166 8.93 17.65 -8.40
C SER A 166 7.41 17.63 -8.46
N PHE A 167 6.77 18.38 -7.56
CA PHE A 167 5.34 18.62 -7.59
C PHE A 167 5.01 20.00 -8.13
N GLU A 168 3.94 20.08 -8.90
CA GLU A 168 3.40 21.32 -9.45
C GLU A 168 2.32 21.92 -8.51
N HIS A 169 1.73 23.05 -8.90
CA HIS A 169 0.89 23.87 -8.01
C HIS A 169 -0.42 23.21 -7.58
N TYR A 170 -1.02 22.44 -8.47
CA TYR A 170 -2.29 21.75 -8.24
C TYR A 170 -2.10 20.24 -8.22
N VAL A 171 -2.86 19.56 -7.37
CA VAL A 171 -2.89 18.12 -7.22
C VAL A 171 -4.25 17.54 -7.58
N PHE A 172 -4.20 16.39 -8.24
CA PHE A 172 -5.30 15.54 -8.64
C PHE A 172 -4.98 14.13 -8.18
N ALA A 173 -6.00 13.34 -7.88
CA ALA A 173 -5.81 11.94 -7.54
C ALA A 173 -6.85 11.05 -8.21
N ALA A 174 -6.44 9.82 -8.48
CA ALA A 174 -7.29 8.75 -8.96
C ALA A 174 -7.04 7.49 -8.13
N ASN A 175 -8.10 6.87 -7.63
CA ASN A 175 -8.03 5.59 -6.95
C ASN A 175 -8.65 4.52 -7.84
N VAL A 176 -7.87 3.49 -8.17
CA VAL A 176 -8.21 2.47 -9.15
C VAL A 176 -8.25 1.12 -8.46
N GLN A 177 -9.29 0.33 -8.71
CA GLN A 177 -9.39 -1.06 -8.26
C GLN A 177 -9.99 -1.94 -9.36
N MET A 178 -9.50 -3.16 -9.49
CA MET A 178 -10.08 -4.18 -10.34
C MET A 178 -11.34 -4.77 -9.67
N LYS A 179 -12.45 -4.89 -10.42
CA LYS A 179 -13.75 -5.34 -9.88
C LYS A 179 -13.73 -6.76 -9.30
N GLN A 180 -12.93 -7.65 -9.89
CA GLN A 180 -12.79 -9.04 -9.47
C GLN A 180 -11.33 -9.45 -9.62
N ALA A 181 -10.49 -9.09 -8.63
CA ALA A 181 -9.10 -9.48 -8.59
C ALA A 181 -8.91 -10.77 -7.80
N GLU A 182 -8.36 -11.82 -8.43
CA GLU A 182 -7.94 -13.04 -7.73
C GLU A 182 -6.56 -12.88 -7.06
N ASN A 183 -5.73 -11.98 -7.59
CA ASN A 183 -4.37 -11.69 -7.14
C ASN A 183 -4.01 -10.21 -7.38
N ASP A 184 -2.85 -9.76 -6.91
CA ASP A 184 -2.37 -8.38 -7.11
C ASP A 184 -1.63 -8.16 -8.44
N GLU A 185 -1.61 -9.13 -9.37
CA GLU A 185 -0.86 -9.02 -10.63
C GLU A 185 -1.43 -7.95 -11.55
N TRP A 186 -2.73 -7.64 -11.44
CA TRP A 186 -3.37 -6.55 -12.18
C TRP A 186 -2.74 -5.17 -11.89
N MET A 187 -2.02 -5.03 -10.78
CA MET A 187 -1.34 -3.79 -10.41
C MET A 187 -0.02 -3.58 -11.18
N GLN A 188 0.57 -4.64 -11.76
CA GLN A 188 1.88 -4.57 -12.41
C GLN A 188 1.96 -3.57 -13.59
N PRO A 189 0.95 -3.48 -14.48
CA PRO A 189 0.92 -2.44 -15.52
C PRO A 189 0.97 -1.02 -14.96
N PHE A 190 0.32 -0.76 -13.83
CA PHE A 190 0.33 0.55 -13.18
C PHE A 190 1.67 0.87 -12.52
N ILE A 191 2.36 -0.12 -11.94
CA ILE A 191 3.70 0.08 -11.38
C ILE A 191 4.67 0.51 -12.50
N ARG A 192 4.50 0.00 -13.73
CA ARG A 192 5.28 0.46 -14.88
C ARG A 192 4.98 1.92 -15.27
N LEU A 193 3.77 2.42 -15.01
CA LEU A 193 3.40 3.83 -15.24
C LEU A 193 4.18 4.81 -14.36
N ASP A 194 4.64 4.40 -13.16
CA ASP A 194 5.31 5.32 -12.23
C ASP A 194 6.55 6.00 -12.84
N SER A 195 7.24 5.29 -13.75
CA SER A 195 8.38 5.82 -14.50
C SER A 195 8.03 6.94 -15.49
N PHE A 196 6.76 7.09 -15.86
CA PHE A 196 6.25 8.09 -16.81
C PHE A 196 5.50 9.24 -16.13
N LEU A 197 5.16 9.10 -14.85
CA LEU A 197 4.62 10.18 -14.02
C LEU A 197 5.71 11.22 -13.77
N LYS A 198 5.85 12.18 -14.70
CA LYS A 198 6.80 13.30 -14.59
C LYS A 198 6.56 14.14 -13.33
N SER A 199 5.30 14.30 -12.93
CA SER A 199 4.92 15.08 -11.76
C SER A 199 3.77 14.36 -11.02
N GLY A 200 4.15 13.52 -10.06
CA GLY A 200 3.21 12.65 -9.36
C GLY A 200 3.86 11.41 -8.76
N VAL A 201 3.11 10.71 -7.92
CA VAL A 201 3.51 9.46 -7.27
C VAL A 201 2.40 8.43 -7.37
N LEU A 202 2.77 7.17 -7.35
CA LEU A 202 1.84 6.05 -7.35
C LEU A 202 2.21 5.09 -6.22
N SER A 203 1.23 4.65 -5.45
CA SER A 203 1.43 3.56 -4.50
C SER A 203 0.12 2.83 -4.21
N THR A 204 0.26 1.60 -3.73
CA THR A 204 -0.85 0.71 -3.37
C THR A 204 -1.42 1.11 -2.03
N TYR A 205 -2.74 1.07 -1.91
CA TYR A 205 -3.45 1.20 -0.64
C TYR A 205 -4.58 0.17 -0.58
N LYS A 206 -4.48 -0.76 0.37
CA LYS A 206 -5.33 -1.97 0.42
C LYS A 206 -5.32 -2.68 -0.94
N GLN A 207 -6.49 -3.04 -1.48
CA GLN A 207 -6.66 -3.70 -2.79
C GLN A 207 -6.78 -2.69 -3.95
N SER A 208 -6.27 -1.47 -3.79
CA SER A 208 -6.38 -0.40 -4.79
C SER A 208 -5.04 0.27 -5.05
N ILE A 209 -4.95 1.00 -6.15
CA ILE A 209 -3.83 1.87 -6.49
C ILE A 209 -4.29 3.30 -6.38
N LEU A 210 -3.57 4.12 -5.62
CA LEU A 210 -3.75 5.56 -5.62
C LEU A 210 -2.66 6.20 -6.49
N ILE A 211 -3.11 6.98 -7.47
CA ILE A 211 -2.28 7.75 -8.38
C ILE A 211 -2.47 9.21 -8.00
N ILE A 212 -1.39 9.86 -7.56
CA ILE A 212 -1.35 11.29 -7.28
C ILE A 212 -0.62 11.94 -8.45
N PHE A 213 -1.27 12.91 -9.10
CA PHE A 213 -0.76 13.65 -10.23
C PHE A 213 -0.78 15.14 -9.91
N THR A 214 0.24 15.88 -10.34
CA THR A 214 0.26 17.33 -10.18
C THR A 214 0.47 18.05 -11.49
N ASP A 215 -0.20 19.19 -11.64
CA ASP A 215 -0.10 20.06 -12.80
C ASP A 215 -0.06 21.54 -12.37
N ARG A 216 0.33 22.43 -13.28
CA ARG A 216 0.30 23.88 -13.07
C ARG A 216 -1.10 24.46 -13.28
N ASN A 217 -1.95 23.76 -14.02
CA ASN A 217 -3.29 24.19 -14.35
C ASN A 217 -4.33 23.44 -13.52
N GLU A 218 -5.15 24.18 -12.77
CA GLU A 218 -6.28 23.67 -11.99
C GLU A 218 -7.32 22.95 -12.87
N GLN A 219 -7.49 23.41 -14.12
CA GLN A 219 -8.51 22.88 -15.04
C GLN A 219 -8.03 21.62 -15.80
N THR A 220 -6.94 21.00 -15.36
CA THR A 220 -6.42 19.79 -16.00
C THR A 220 -7.41 18.65 -15.91
N THR A 221 -7.73 18.03 -17.05
CA THR A 221 -8.63 16.89 -17.15
C THR A 221 -7.89 15.59 -16.87
N PHE A 222 -7.58 15.35 -15.59
CA PHE A 222 -6.77 14.21 -15.17
C PHE A 222 -7.38 12.85 -15.56
N ASP A 223 -8.70 12.73 -15.61
CA ASP A 223 -9.38 11.51 -16.04
C ASP A 223 -9.06 11.13 -17.50
N SER A 224 -8.98 12.12 -18.38
CA SER A 224 -8.65 11.94 -19.80
C SER A 224 -7.18 11.54 -19.96
N ILE A 225 -6.29 12.18 -19.21
CA ILE A 225 -4.85 11.85 -19.16
C ILE A 225 -4.65 10.41 -18.68
N LEU A 226 -5.34 10.01 -17.59
CA LEU A 226 -5.23 8.66 -17.06
C LEU A 226 -5.77 7.61 -18.06
N LYS A 227 -6.86 7.91 -18.78
CA LYS A 227 -7.38 7.03 -19.83
C LYS A 227 -6.37 6.82 -20.95
N GLU A 228 -5.69 7.87 -21.39
CA GLU A 228 -4.61 7.77 -22.39
C GLU A 228 -3.46 6.91 -21.88
N TRP A 229 -3.03 7.11 -20.63
CA TRP A 229 -2.00 6.27 -20.01
C TRP A 229 -2.43 4.81 -19.89
N MET A 230 -3.67 4.53 -19.48
CA MET A 230 -4.17 3.16 -19.43
C MET A 230 -4.19 2.51 -20.82
N ALA A 231 -4.60 3.25 -21.86
CA ALA A 231 -4.61 2.75 -23.24
C ALA A 231 -3.19 2.41 -23.73
N LEU A 232 -2.19 3.23 -23.44
CA LEU A 232 -0.79 3.00 -23.81
C LEU A 232 -0.20 1.71 -23.21
N TYR A 233 -0.68 1.29 -22.04
CA TYR A 233 -0.19 0.10 -21.31
C TYR A 233 -1.15 -1.09 -21.41
N VAL A 234 -2.16 -1.00 -22.28
CA VAL A 234 -3.16 -2.05 -22.53
C VAL A 234 -3.87 -2.45 -21.24
N ILE A 235 -4.18 -1.46 -20.40
CA ILE A 235 -4.91 -1.65 -19.15
C ILE A 235 -6.41 -1.60 -19.46
N PRO A 236 -7.19 -2.65 -19.14
CA PRO A 236 -8.61 -2.71 -19.50
C PRO A 236 -9.44 -1.80 -18.59
N SER A 237 -9.97 -0.70 -19.12
CA SER A 237 -10.80 0.26 -18.35
C SER A 237 -12.09 -0.35 -17.80
N ASP A 238 -12.71 -1.26 -18.54
CA ASP A 238 -14.08 -1.73 -18.24
C ASP A 238 -14.13 -2.68 -17.03
N ALA A 239 -13.01 -3.35 -16.77
CA ALA A 239 -12.82 -4.23 -15.62
C ALA A 239 -12.45 -3.47 -14.33
N LEU A 240 -12.22 -2.15 -14.44
CA LEU A 240 -11.83 -1.29 -13.33
C LEU A 240 -13.00 -0.49 -12.78
N THR A 241 -12.84 -0.11 -11.53
CA THR A 241 -13.60 0.93 -10.84
C THR A 241 -12.64 2.05 -10.48
N ILE A 242 -12.97 3.29 -10.86
CA ILE A 242 -12.09 4.45 -10.70
C ILE A 242 -12.79 5.59 -9.96
N GLY A 243 -12.17 6.12 -8.91
CA GLY A 243 -12.58 7.36 -8.25
C GLY A 243 -11.63 8.49 -8.57
N TYR A 244 -12.15 9.67 -8.90
CA TYR A 244 -11.38 10.87 -9.17
C TYR A 244 -11.63 11.96 -8.14
N SER A 245 -10.56 12.62 -7.69
CA SER A 245 -10.66 13.80 -6.85
C SER A 245 -11.03 15.05 -7.63
N GLN A 246 -11.32 16.12 -6.88
CA GLN A 246 -11.25 17.48 -7.40
C GLN A 246 -9.79 17.96 -7.46
N ALA A 247 -9.58 19.11 -8.11
CA ALA A 247 -8.31 19.81 -8.07
C ALA A 247 -8.13 20.47 -6.70
N HIS A 248 -6.94 20.36 -6.12
CA HIS A 248 -6.59 21.06 -4.88
C HIS A 248 -5.22 21.71 -5.00
N LEU A 249 -4.90 22.66 -4.12
CA LEU A 249 -3.55 23.18 -3.98
C LEU A 249 -2.65 22.09 -3.38
N THR A 250 -1.54 21.76 -4.04
CA THR A 250 -0.66 20.66 -3.63
C THR A 250 -0.16 20.81 -2.19
N GLN A 251 0.20 22.03 -1.78
CA GLN A 251 0.83 22.30 -0.48
C GLN A 251 -0.10 22.15 0.72
N THR A 252 -1.43 22.17 0.51
CA THR A 252 -2.43 22.16 1.58
C THR A 252 -3.49 21.09 1.40
N GLY A 253 -3.82 20.72 0.17
CA GLY A 253 -4.93 19.82 -0.18
C GLY A 253 -4.51 18.44 -0.68
N LEU A 254 -3.25 18.03 -0.48
CA LEU A 254 -2.77 16.69 -0.85
C LEU A 254 -3.64 15.57 -0.24
N HIS A 255 -3.98 15.71 1.03
CA HIS A 255 -4.83 14.76 1.76
C HIS A 255 -6.27 14.76 1.24
N LEU A 256 -6.80 15.93 0.85
CA LEU A 256 -8.13 16.05 0.25
C LEU A 256 -8.19 15.28 -1.05
N ALA A 257 -7.26 15.52 -1.99
CA ALA A 257 -7.22 14.80 -3.25
C ALA A 257 -7.18 13.28 -3.05
N ALA A 258 -6.28 12.79 -2.19
CA ALA A 258 -6.18 11.37 -1.90
C ALA A 258 -7.48 10.76 -1.33
N ARG A 259 -8.09 11.41 -0.34
CA ARG A 259 -9.36 10.95 0.28
C ARG A 259 -10.50 10.96 -0.72
N GLU A 260 -10.66 12.06 -1.45
CA GLU A 260 -11.73 12.22 -2.43
C GLU A 260 -11.69 11.13 -3.50
N ALA A 261 -10.50 10.86 -4.05
CA ALA A 261 -10.33 9.80 -5.04
C ALA A 261 -10.68 8.41 -4.46
N TYR A 262 -10.23 8.12 -3.24
CA TYR A 262 -10.53 6.85 -2.56
C TYR A 262 -12.04 6.65 -2.34
N TYR A 263 -12.72 7.64 -1.75
CA TYR A 263 -14.14 7.53 -1.46
C TYR A 263 -15.01 7.61 -2.72
N ALA A 264 -14.62 8.38 -3.74
CA ALA A 264 -15.30 8.36 -5.03
C ALA A 264 -15.25 6.97 -5.67
N ARG A 265 -14.14 6.23 -5.52
CA ARG A 265 -14.04 4.86 -6.03
C ARG A 265 -14.97 3.92 -5.26
N ILE A 266 -14.99 4.03 -3.93
CA ILE A 266 -15.92 3.24 -3.10
C ILE A 266 -17.37 3.50 -3.51
N MET A 267 -17.74 4.76 -3.74
CA MET A 267 -19.09 5.09 -4.19
C MET A 267 -19.38 4.59 -5.61
N ALA A 268 -18.41 4.63 -6.52
CA ALA A 268 -18.54 4.03 -7.84
C ALA A 268 -18.80 2.51 -7.75
N GLU A 269 -18.12 1.82 -6.82
CA GLU A 269 -18.35 0.40 -6.54
C GLU A 269 -19.76 0.13 -6.02
N ILE A 270 -20.21 0.90 -5.02
CA ILE A 270 -21.56 0.81 -4.44
C ILE A 270 -22.64 1.03 -5.50
N GLU A 271 -22.47 2.05 -6.35
CA GLU A 271 -23.40 2.39 -7.43
C GLU A 271 -23.21 1.55 -8.70
N ARG A 272 -22.31 0.56 -8.69
CA ARG A 272 -22.02 -0.33 -9.83
C ARG A 272 -21.61 0.43 -11.11
N SER A 273 -20.95 1.57 -10.93
CA SER A 273 -20.44 2.44 -11.98
C SER A 273 -18.96 2.19 -12.24
N HIS A 274 -18.49 2.43 -13.48
CA HIS A 274 -17.07 2.27 -13.83
C HIS A 274 -16.19 3.37 -13.24
N ALA A 275 -16.73 4.58 -13.12
CA ALA A 275 -15.99 5.70 -12.56
C ALA A 275 -16.92 6.70 -11.86
N CYS A 276 -16.37 7.45 -10.91
CA CYS A 276 -17.05 8.55 -10.24
C CYS A 276 -16.07 9.69 -9.96
N HIS A 277 -16.53 10.93 -10.14
CA HIS A 277 -15.82 12.11 -9.66
C HIS A 277 -16.40 12.55 -8.32
N TYR A 278 -15.55 12.84 -7.35
CA TYR A 278 -15.97 13.20 -6.00
C TYR A 278 -16.96 14.38 -5.97
N GLN A 279 -16.77 15.37 -6.84
CA GLN A 279 -17.68 16.53 -6.97
C GLN A 279 -19.13 16.14 -7.32
N GLN A 280 -19.35 14.99 -7.95
CA GLN A 280 -20.67 14.52 -8.37
C GLN A 280 -21.46 13.84 -7.24
N LEU A 281 -20.80 13.54 -6.11
CA LEU A 281 -21.40 12.79 -5.00
C LEU A 281 -22.45 13.58 -4.20
N ALA A 282 -22.55 14.90 -4.38
CA ALA A 282 -23.56 15.74 -3.73
C ALA A 282 -23.69 15.45 -2.21
N SER A 283 -24.87 15.04 -1.73
CA SER A 283 -25.12 14.74 -0.32
C SER A 283 -24.31 13.55 0.23
N ASP A 284 -23.82 12.66 -0.63
CA ASP A 284 -23.05 11.50 -0.18
C ASP A 284 -21.68 11.91 0.37
N GLN A 285 -21.17 13.09 -0.01
CA GLN A 285 -19.98 13.69 0.60
C GLN A 285 -20.15 13.89 2.12
N LEU A 286 -21.37 14.23 2.58
CA LEU A 286 -21.67 14.38 4.00
C LEU A 286 -21.64 13.04 4.73
N LEU A 287 -22.18 11.98 4.10
CA LEU A 287 -22.18 10.62 4.66
C LEU A 287 -20.75 10.06 4.75
N ILE A 288 -19.94 10.32 3.72
CA ILE A 288 -18.52 9.95 3.69
C ILE A 288 -17.78 10.63 4.84
N GLU A 289 -17.91 11.94 5.00
CA GLU A 289 -17.22 12.68 6.07
C GLU A 289 -17.71 12.27 7.46
N LEU A 290 -19.02 12.00 7.63
CA LEU A 290 -19.58 11.48 8.87
C LEU A 290 -18.94 10.13 9.22
N TYR A 291 -18.93 9.19 8.28
CA TYR A 291 -18.36 7.86 8.49
C TYR A 291 -16.85 7.92 8.76
N ARG A 292 -16.12 8.76 8.03
CA ARG A 292 -14.66 8.91 8.18
C ARG A 292 -14.29 9.45 9.56
N LYS A 293 -14.99 10.48 10.04
CA LYS A 293 -14.67 11.14 11.31
C LYS A 293 -15.18 10.38 12.53
N ASP A 294 -16.33 9.71 12.41
CA ASP A 294 -16.92 8.96 13.51
C ASP A 294 -17.61 7.69 12.99
N LYS A 295 -16.78 6.70 12.64
CA LYS A 295 -17.22 5.38 12.18
C LYS A 295 -18.17 4.71 13.18
N GLN A 296 -17.94 4.89 14.48
CA GLN A 296 -18.78 4.30 15.52
C GLN A 296 -20.17 4.92 15.51
N PHE A 297 -20.26 6.25 15.50
CA PHE A 297 -21.54 6.95 15.41
C PHE A 297 -22.32 6.57 14.14
N ALA A 298 -21.64 6.51 12.99
CA ALA A 298 -22.26 6.11 11.73
C ALA A 298 -22.83 4.69 11.81
N ASN A 299 -22.09 3.74 12.37
CA ASN A 299 -22.55 2.37 12.56
C ASN A 299 -23.68 2.25 13.58
N ASP A 300 -23.64 3.03 14.66
CA ASP A 300 -24.74 3.08 15.65
C ASP A 300 -26.02 3.70 15.06
N TYR A 301 -25.89 4.66 14.14
CA TYR A 301 -27.02 5.18 13.37
C TYR A 301 -27.62 4.08 12.47
N VAL A 302 -26.78 3.39 11.70
CA VAL A 302 -27.20 2.27 10.85
C VAL A 302 -27.88 1.18 11.67
N LYS A 303 -27.31 0.79 12.81
CA LYS A 303 -27.87 -0.23 13.70
C LYS A 303 -29.22 0.19 14.27
N ARG A 304 -29.37 1.45 14.69
CA ARG A 304 -30.66 1.95 15.20
C ARG A 304 -31.75 1.97 14.14
N TYR A 305 -31.42 2.32 12.90
CA TYR A 305 -32.40 2.50 11.83
C TYR A 305 -32.69 1.20 11.05
N LEU A 306 -31.65 0.46 10.67
CA LEU A 306 -31.75 -0.80 9.90
C LEU A 306 -31.66 -2.06 10.76
N GLY A 307 -31.43 -1.96 12.07
CA GLY A 307 -31.20 -3.12 12.95
C GLY A 307 -32.28 -4.20 12.86
N VAL A 308 -33.55 -3.82 12.77
CA VAL A 308 -34.68 -4.76 12.60
C VAL A 308 -34.56 -5.58 11.31
N LEU A 309 -33.97 -5.01 10.25
CA LEU A 309 -33.72 -5.70 8.97
C LEU A 309 -32.41 -6.49 8.97
N LEU A 310 -31.46 -6.14 9.85
CA LEU A 310 -30.14 -6.77 9.94
C LEU A 310 -30.10 -7.97 10.92
N GLU A 311 -30.82 -7.87 12.05
CA GLU A 311 -30.70 -8.80 13.19
C GLU A 311 -31.85 -9.82 13.30
N GLY A 312 -33.01 -9.53 12.72
CA GLY A 312 -34.18 -10.39 12.89
C GLY A 312 -34.17 -11.64 12.00
N GLU A 313 -35.13 -12.55 12.24
CA GLU A 313 -35.69 -13.44 11.20
C GLU A 313 -36.41 -12.64 10.08
N ALA A 314 -36.12 -11.34 9.97
CA ALA A 314 -36.55 -10.50 8.87
C ALA A 314 -36.01 -11.13 7.60
N ASP A 315 -36.95 -11.52 6.75
CA ASP A 315 -36.73 -12.07 5.42
C ASP A 315 -35.60 -11.30 4.74
N LYS A 316 -34.45 -11.97 4.47
CA LYS A 316 -33.24 -11.36 3.87
C LYS A 316 -33.59 -10.55 2.62
N ASP A 317 -34.66 -10.95 1.96
CA ASP A 317 -35.27 -10.29 0.84
C ASP A 317 -35.70 -8.84 1.11
N LEU A 318 -36.08 -8.47 2.34
CA LEU A 318 -36.44 -7.10 2.70
C LEU A 318 -35.21 -6.19 2.72
N LEU A 319 -34.10 -6.62 3.32
CA LEU A 319 -32.86 -5.87 3.28
C LEU A 319 -32.35 -5.73 1.85
N HIS A 320 -32.36 -6.83 1.08
CA HIS A 320 -31.98 -6.79 -0.33
C HIS A 320 -32.89 -5.86 -1.14
N THR A 321 -34.20 -5.85 -0.86
CA THR A 321 -35.14 -4.92 -1.51
C THR A 321 -34.86 -3.48 -1.13
N ALA A 322 -34.57 -3.17 0.13
CA ALA A 322 -34.20 -1.82 0.57
C ALA A 322 -32.94 -1.33 -0.15
N ILE A 323 -31.89 -2.16 -0.20
CA ILE A 323 -30.64 -1.84 -0.89
C ILE A 323 -30.89 -1.58 -2.37
N ALA A 324 -31.52 -2.52 -3.08
CA ALA A 324 -31.82 -2.37 -4.50
C ALA A 324 -32.71 -1.14 -4.76
N PHE A 325 -33.69 -0.86 -3.90
CA PHE A 325 -34.56 0.30 -4.03
C PHE A 325 -33.81 1.62 -3.95
N ILE A 326 -32.79 1.73 -3.09
CA ILE A 326 -31.94 2.92 -3.01
C ILE A 326 -30.98 3.02 -4.20
N LEU A 327 -30.32 1.92 -4.59
CA LEU A 327 -29.39 1.90 -5.72
C LEU A 327 -30.08 2.22 -7.06
N GLU A 328 -31.30 1.74 -7.26
CA GLU A 328 -32.12 2.02 -8.43
C GLU A 328 -32.97 3.31 -8.31
N LYS A 329 -32.61 4.19 -7.36
CA LYS A 329 -33.19 5.55 -7.21
C LYS A 329 -34.71 5.55 -7.05
N GLY A 330 -35.25 4.55 -6.34
CA GLY A 330 -36.68 4.36 -6.11
C GLY A 330 -37.47 3.81 -7.30
N ASN A 331 -36.82 3.43 -8.41
CA ASN A 331 -37.50 2.92 -9.59
C ASN A 331 -37.91 1.46 -9.39
N VAL A 332 -39.16 1.26 -8.97
CA VAL A 332 -39.77 -0.06 -8.71
C VAL A 332 -39.61 -1.06 -9.87
N LYS A 333 -39.59 -0.60 -11.13
CA LYS A 333 -39.43 -1.51 -12.29
C LYS A 333 -38.01 -2.05 -12.39
N GLU A 334 -37.01 -1.19 -12.23
CA GLU A 334 -35.59 -1.60 -12.25
C GLU A 334 -35.29 -2.51 -11.06
N VAL A 335 -35.78 -2.16 -9.87
CA VAL A 335 -35.65 -3.00 -8.66
C VAL A 335 -36.24 -4.39 -8.89
N ALA A 336 -37.42 -4.46 -9.50
CA ALA A 336 -38.08 -5.72 -9.81
C ALA A 336 -37.29 -6.56 -10.83
N ALA A 337 -36.66 -5.90 -11.82
CA ALA A 337 -35.79 -6.55 -12.79
C ALA A 337 -34.52 -7.11 -12.13
N VAL A 338 -33.84 -6.32 -11.30
CA VAL A 338 -32.62 -6.71 -10.55
C VAL A 338 -32.91 -7.85 -9.58
N LEU A 339 -34.06 -7.84 -8.91
CA LEU A 339 -34.45 -8.88 -7.94
C LEU A 339 -35.26 -10.03 -8.55
N HIS A 340 -35.38 -10.08 -9.88
CA HIS A 340 -36.09 -11.11 -10.62
C HIS A 340 -37.50 -11.42 -10.08
N CYS A 341 -38.27 -10.39 -9.74
CA CYS A 341 -39.62 -10.54 -9.19
C CYS A 341 -40.62 -9.56 -9.81
N HIS A 342 -41.90 -9.65 -9.45
CA HIS A 342 -42.92 -8.74 -9.97
C HIS A 342 -42.88 -7.37 -9.25
N PRO A 343 -43.10 -6.23 -9.93
CA PRO A 343 -43.15 -4.90 -9.30
C PRO A 343 -44.09 -4.78 -8.09
N ASN A 344 -45.16 -5.57 -8.02
CA ASN A 344 -46.07 -5.60 -6.87
C ASN A 344 -45.41 -6.19 -5.62
N THR A 345 -44.52 -7.17 -5.79
CA THR A 345 -43.73 -7.73 -4.70
C THR A 345 -42.80 -6.68 -4.10
N ILE A 346 -42.16 -5.86 -4.93
CA ILE A 346 -41.33 -4.74 -4.48
C ILE A 346 -42.17 -3.74 -3.67
N ARG A 347 -43.33 -3.32 -4.19
CA ARG A 347 -44.24 -2.42 -3.44
C ARG A 347 -44.66 -2.99 -2.10
N TYR A 348 -45.02 -4.27 -2.06
CA TYR A 348 -45.38 -4.97 -0.83
C TYR A 348 -44.22 -4.99 0.18
N ARG A 349 -43.01 -5.35 -0.27
CA ARG A 349 -41.80 -5.38 0.56
C ARG A 349 -41.46 -3.99 1.08
N MET A 350 -41.49 -2.96 0.24
CA MET A 350 -41.26 -1.57 0.67
C MET A 350 -42.28 -1.08 1.70
N MET A 351 -43.57 -1.41 1.51
CA MET A 351 -44.60 -1.12 2.51
C MET A 351 -44.32 -1.82 3.84
N LYS A 352 -43.93 -3.09 3.81
CA LYS A 352 -43.57 -3.87 5.01
C LYS A 352 -42.33 -3.29 5.70
N ILE A 353 -41.30 -2.91 4.94
CA ILE A 353 -40.09 -2.25 5.47
C ILE A 353 -40.49 -0.96 6.19
N ARG A 354 -41.27 -0.09 5.55
CA ARG A 354 -41.75 1.17 6.17
C ARG A 354 -42.52 0.91 7.46
N GLN A 355 -43.41 -0.08 7.48
CA GLN A 355 -44.16 -0.46 8.69
C GLN A 355 -43.27 -0.92 9.84
N LEU A 356 -42.15 -1.59 9.53
CA LEU A 356 -41.20 -2.09 10.54
C LEU A 356 -40.31 -0.99 11.10
N ILE A 357 -39.80 -0.09 10.25
CA ILE A 357 -38.76 0.87 10.66
C ILE A 357 -39.27 2.29 10.88
N GLU A 358 -40.30 2.74 10.16
CA GLU A 358 -40.78 4.13 10.22
C GLU A 358 -42.27 4.29 9.83
N PRO A 359 -43.21 3.69 10.59
CA PRO A 359 -44.62 3.53 10.17
C PRO A 359 -45.40 4.85 10.05
N LEU A 360 -44.95 5.92 10.70
CA LEU A 360 -45.64 7.22 10.75
C LEU A 360 -45.14 8.22 9.69
N SER A 361 -44.09 7.89 8.94
CA SER A 361 -43.51 8.77 7.92
C SER A 361 -44.25 8.72 6.60
N ASN A 362 -44.14 9.79 5.81
CA ASN A 362 -44.54 9.79 4.40
C ASN A 362 -43.41 9.21 3.52
N ASP A 363 -43.72 8.90 2.27
CA ASP A 363 -42.79 8.21 1.36
C ASP A 363 -41.50 8.99 1.08
N LEU A 364 -41.53 10.32 1.04
CA LEU A 364 -40.35 11.14 0.76
C LEU A 364 -39.39 11.16 1.96
N VAL A 365 -39.91 11.40 3.15
CA VAL A 365 -39.13 11.39 4.41
C VAL A 365 -38.55 10.01 4.64
N PHE A 366 -39.35 8.97 4.43
CA PHE A 366 -38.91 7.59 4.52
C PHE A 366 -37.77 7.28 3.54
N TYR A 367 -37.88 7.72 2.28
CA TYR A 367 -36.84 7.51 1.28
C TYR A 367 -35.52 8.18 1.68
N GLU A 368 -35.58 9.42 2.20
CA GLU A 368 -34.41 10.17 2.64
C GLU A 368 -33.64 9.47 3.78
N HIS A 369 -34.37 9.07 4.83
CA HIS A 369 -33.79 8.37 5.97
C HIS A 369 -33.25 6.99 5.57
N LEU A 370 -34.03 6.22 4.80
CA LEU A 370 -33.62 4.91 4.31
C LEU A 370 -32.38 5.01 3.41
N SER A 371 -32.34 5.99 2.50
CA SER A 371 -31.18 6.23 1.62
C SER A 371 -29.93 6.48 2.44
N SER A 372 -30.00 7.34 3.45
CA SER A 372 -28.85 7.67 4.30
C SER A 372 -28.32 6.45 5.05
N ALA A 373 -29.22 5.68 5.67
CA ALA A 373 -28.84 4.48 6.43
C ALA A 373 -28.30 3.36 5.52
N VAL A 374 -28.91 3.13 4.36
CA VAL A 374 -28.46 2.12 3.40
C VAL A 374 -27.09 2.49 2.82
N LYS A 375 -26.87 3.75 2.44
CA LYS A 375 -25.57 4.19 1.92
C LYS A 375 -24.46 4.08 2.96
N LEU A 376 -24.70 4.48 4.22
CA LEU A 376 -23.75 4.29 5.31
C LEU A 376 -23.45 2.80 5.57
N TYR A 377 -24.48 1.93 5.50
CA TYR A 377 -24.31 0.49 5.60
C TYR A 377 -23.41 -0.05 4.47
N LEU A 378 -23.70 0.30 3.21
CA LEU A 378 -22.90 -0.14 2.06
C LEU A 378 -21.47 0.42 2.09
N LEU A 379 -21.30 1.68 2.53
CA LEU A 379 -19.99 2.29 2.74
C LEU A 379 -19.16 1.49 3.74
N HIS A 380 -19.75 1.12 4.87
CA HIS A 380 -19.10 0.27 5.87
C HIS A 380 -18.72 -1.11 5.31
N GLN A 381 -19.66 -1.81 4.67
CA GLN A 381 -19.42 -3.15 4.12
C GLN A 381 -18.30 -3.14 3.07
N THR A 382 -18.31 -2.16 2.17
CA THR A 382 -17.33 -2.03 1.08
C THR A 382 -15.93 -1.72 1.61
N ILE A 383 -15.80 -0.86 2.61
CA ILE A 383 -14.50 -0.48 3.19
C ILE A 383 -13.88 -1.60 4.03
N GLU A 384 -14.69 -2.37 4.76
CA GLU A 384 -14.21 -3.48 5.59
C GLU A 384 -14.02 -4.79 4.79
N GLY A 385 -14.38 -4.82 3.50
CA GLY A 385 -14.25 -6.01 2.66
C GLY A 385 -15.24 -7.12 3.02
N THR A 386 -16.40 -6.77 3.58
CA THR A 386 -17.47 -7.74 3.86
C THR A 386 -18.38 -7.85 2.64
N THR A 387 -17.96 -8.61 1.62
CA THR A 387 -18.60 -8.68 0.30
C THR A 387 -19.98 -9.40 0.28
N ALA A 388 -20.43 -9.93 1.41
CA ALA A 388 -21.63 -10.76 1.50
C ALA A 388 -22.92 -10.05 1.03
N ALA A 389 -22.98 -8.72 1.10
CA ALA A 389 -24.15 -7.95 0.68
C ALA A 389 -24.16 -7.59 -0.81
N LEU A 390 -23.01 -7.50 -1.50
CA LEU A 390 -22.96 -7.07 -2.91
C LEU A 390 -22.95 -8.27 -3.89
N GLU A 391 -22.38 -9.40 -3.49
CA GLU A 391 -22.30 -10.62 -4.32
C GLU A 391 -23.66 -11.31 -4.52
N SER A 392 -24.61 -11.12 -3.60
CA SER A 392 -25.96 -11.70 -3.71
C SER A 392 -26.83 -11.06 -4.80
N PHE A 393 -26.41 -9.92 -5.36
CA PHE A 393 -27.11 -9.22 -6.43
C PHE A 393 -26.50 -9.47 -7.83
N GLN A 394 -25.40 -10.22 -7.93
CA GLN A 394 -24.71 -10.52 -9.20
C GLN A 394 -25.00 -11.92 -9.75
N LYS A 395 -25.74 -12.76 -9.02
CA LYS A 395 -26.28 -14.04 -9.48
C LYS A 395 -27.78 -13.95 -9.67
#